data_AF-A0A5N8YYM4-F1
#
_entry.id   AF-A0A5N8YYM4-F1
#
_cell.length_a   1.000
_cell.length_b   1.000
_cell.length_c   1.000
_cell.angle_alpha   90.00
_cell.angle_beta   90.00
_cell.angle_gamma   90.00
#
_symmetry.space_group_name_H-M   'P 1'
#
loop_
_entity.id
_entity.type
_entity.pdbx_description
1 polymer ?
#
loop_
_entity_poly.entity_id
_entity_poly.type
_entity_poly.pdbx_seq_one_letter_code
_entity_poly.pdbx_strand_id
1 'polypeptide(L)'
;MDRLIDYAVSQAKTDWMDIFIIGCARFLLSSNSGPCIVAKTFGVPVAAGNWIPVCQGTLGWQDIRMPKMLVSKSQKTVLSFYQVFRSDLLRDINTKDDFTKNGIEWQDNTAEEIRELALEMMDQLDGIAEYESLDIKLQHRFQELVAAHESPQTYGTISRIGRHFLRTHEALLEDDRVSS
;
A
#
# COMPACT_ATOMS: atom_id res chain seq x y z
N MET A 1 0.98 -16.64 -23.56
CA MET A 1 1.12 -16.85 -22.10
C MET A 1 0.15 -17.95 -21.72
N ASP A 2 0.62 -19.17 -21.53
CA ASP A 2 -0.27 -20.35 -21.44
C ASP A 2 -0.90 -20.54 -20.04
N ARG A 3 -0.56 -19.67 -19.10
CA ARG A 3 -1.02 -19.67 -17.69
C ARG A 3 -1.66 -18.35 -17.26
N LEU A 4 -2.10 -17.54 -18.22
CA LEU A 4 -2.82 -16.29 -17.96
C LEU A 4 -4.24 -16.40 -18.51
N ILE A 5 -5.23 -16.10 -17.67
CA ILE A 5 -6.65 -16.04 -18.07
C ILE A 5 -7.09 -14.59 -17.92
N ASP A 6 -7.52 -13.98 -19.02
CA ASP A 6 -8.25 -12.71 -18.97
C ASP A 6 -9.73 -13.00 -18.65
N TYR A 7 -10.03 -13.06 -17.35
CA TYR A 7 -11.34 -13.42 -16.85
C TYR A 7 -12.43 -12.43 -17.32
N ALA A 8 -12.12 -11.14 -17.42
CA ALA A 8 -13.09 -10.08 -17.68
C ALA A 8 -13.76 -10.19 -19.06
N VAL A 9 -13.05 -10.75 -20.04
CA VAL A 9 -13.56 -10.98 -21.41
C VAL A 9 -13.80 -12.45 -21.71
N SER A 10 -13.62 -13.33 -20.73
CA SER A 10 -13.84 -14.77 -20.88
C SER A 10 -15.32 -15.15 -20.80
N GLN A 11 -15.68 -16.30 -21.38
CA GLN A 11 -17.02 -16.88 -21.23
C GLN A 11 -17.32 -17.34 -19.79
N ALA A 12 -16.31 -17.39 -18.91
CA ALA A 12 -16.49 -17.75 -17.51
C ALA A 12 -16.99 -16.58 -16.65
N LYS A 13 -17.04 -15.34 -17.20
CA LYS A 13 -17.48 -14.14 -16.47
C LYS A 13 -18.93 -14.26 -16.01
N THR A 14 -19.12 -14.25 -14.69
CA THR A 14 -20.45 -14.22 -14.05
C THR A 14 -20.36 -13.50 -12.70
N ASP A 15 -21.48 -12.98 -12.18
CA ASP A 15 -21.49 -12.29 -10.88
C ASP A 15 -21.04 -13.22 -9.74
N TRP A 16 -21.35 -14.51 -9.83
CA TRP A 16 -20.88 -15.51 -8.86
C TRP A 16 -19.36 -15.70 -8.94
N MET A 17 -18.81 -15.80 -10.16
CA MET A 17 -17.38 -15.98 -10.38
C MET A 17 -16.55 -14.76 -9.99
N ASP A 18 -17.12 -13.54 -10.03
CA ASP A 18 -16.45 -12.31 -9.58
C ASP A 18 -16.03 -12.38 -8.11
N ILE A 19 -16.83 -13.06 -7.29
CA ILE A 19 -16.55 -13.26 -5.87
C ILE A 19 -15.75 -14.54 -5.66
N PHE A 20 -16.15 -15.63 -6.33
CA PHE A 20 -15.55 -16.95 -6.13
C PHE A 20 -14.06 -16.99 -6.46
N ILE A 21 -13.63 -16.40 -7.59
CA ILE A 21 -12.21 -16.40 -7.97
C ILE A 21 -11.36 -15.69 -6.91
N ILE A 22 -11.85 -14.56 -6.38
CA ILE A 22 -11.14 -13.82 -5.34
C ILE A 22 -11.07 -14.66 -4.06
N GLY A 23 -12.20 -15.24 -3.63
CA GLY A 23 -12.28 -16.02 -2.38
C GLY A 23 -11.51 -17.33 -2.39
N CYS A 24 -11.16 -17.85 -3.58
CA CYS A 24 -10.35 -19.06 -3.75
C CYS A 24 -8.90 -18.76 -4.18
N ALA A 25 -8.54 -17.49 -4.37
CA ALA A 25 -7.20 -17.13 -4.80
C ALA A 25 -6.16 -17.39 -3.71
N ARG A 26 -4.92 -17.66 -4.13
CA ARG A 26 -3.77 -17.74 -3.23
C ARG A 26 -3.47 -16.39 -2.57
N PHE A 27 -3.58 -15.32 -3.35
CA PHE A 27 -3.56 -13.93 -2.91
C PHE A 27 -4.16 -13.04 -4.00
N LEU A 28 -4.49 -11.80 -3.66
CA LEU A 28 -4.96 -10.78 -4.59
C LEU A 28 -3.89 -9.69 -4.76
N LEU A 29 -3.43 -9.45 -5.99
CA LEU A 29 -2.69 -8.24 -6.34
C LEU A 29 -3.68 -7.15 -6.78
N SER A 30 -3.77 -6.06 -6.03
CA SER A 30 -4.80 -5.03 -6.24
C SER A 30 -4.34 -3.65 -5.76
N SER A 31 -5.24 -2.68 -5.76
CA SER A 31 -5.10 -1.34 -5.19
C SER A 31 -6.22 -1.05 -4.19
N ASN A 32 -6.37 0.19 -3.72
CA ASN A 32 -7.49 0.55 -2.82
C ASN A 32 -8.84 0.51 -3.58
N SER A 33 -9.42 -0.67 -3.72
CA SER A 33 -10.64 -0.95 -4.48
C SER A 33 -11.52 -2.00 -3.81
N GLY A 34 -12.78 -2.09 -4.24
CA GLY A 34 -13.77 -3.03 -3.70
C GLY A 34 -13.32 -4.49 -3.61
N PRO A 35 -12.63 -5.07 -4.61
CA PRO A 35 -12.08 -6.44 -4.55
C PRO A 35 -11.24 -6.74 -3.30
N CYS A 36 -10.55 -5.75 -2.74
CA CYS A 36 -9.78 -5.93 -1.51
C CYS A 36 -10.66 -6.28 -0.31
N ILE A 37 -11.89 -5.78 -0.27
CA ILE A 37 -12.85 -6.14 0.79
C ILE A 37 -13.28 -7.60 0.63
N VAL A 38 -13.54 -8.04 -0.61
CA VAL A 38 -13.91 -9.43 -0.90
C VAL A 38 -12.80 -10.38 -0.45
N ALA A 39 -11.55 -10.13 -0.87
CA ALA A 39 -10.40 -10.94 -0.47
C ALA A 39 -10.31 -11.07 1.06
N LYS A 40 -10.42 -9.96 1.78
CA LYS A 40 -10.42 -9.94 3.25
C LYS A 40 -11.55 -10.76 3.87
N THR A 41 -12.77 -10.67 3.34
CA THR A 41 -13.92 -11.45 3.84
C THR A 41 -13.64 -12.95 3.79
N PHE A 42 -12.87 -13.43 2.83
CA PHE A 42 -12.50 -14.84 2.68
C PHE A 42 -11.12 -15.19 3.29
N GLY A 43 -10.45 -14.25 3.95
CA GLY A 43 -9.11 -14.47 4.51
C GLY A 43 -8.01 -14.63 3.46
N VAL A 44 -8.23 -14.11 2.25
CA VAL A 44 -7.26 -14.14 1.14
C VAL A 44 -6.30 -12.95 1.30
N PRO A 45 -4.97 -13.20 1.37
CA PRO A 45 -3.95 -12.15 1.49
C PRO A 45 -3.98 -11.17 0.31
N VAL A 46 -3.67 -9.91 0.60
CA VAL A 46 -3.67 -8.83 -0.39
C VAL A 46 -2.29 -8.20 -0.52
N ALA A 47 -1.76 -8.23 -1.74
CA ALA A 47 -0.64 -7.41 -2.18
C ALA A 47 -1.22 -6.12 -2.78
N ALA A 48 -1.19 -5.03 -2.03
CA ALA A 48 -1.86 -3.78 -2.37
C ALA A 48 -0.90 -2.71 -2.89
N GLY A 49 -0.72 -2.63 -4.21
CA GLY A 49 0.01 -1.54 -4.86
C GLY A 49 -0.84 -0.28 -4.99
N ASN A 50 -0.22 0.87 -5.23
CA ASN A 50 -0.93 2.11 -5.51
C ASN A 50 -1.94 2.50 -4.41
N TRP A 51 -1.60 2.23 -3.15
CA TRP A 51 -2.50 2.44 -2.02
C TRP A 51 -2.61 3.91 -1.64
N ILE A 52 -3.82 4.42 -1.46
CA ILE A 52 -4.06 5.79 -1.02
C ILE A 52 -5.40 5.87 -0.28
N PRO A 53 -5.52 6.61 0.83
CA PRO A 53 -4.47 7.36 1.53
C PRO A 53 -3.49 6.46 2.31
N VAL A 54 -2.25 6.94 2.52
CA VAL A 54 -1.17 6.16 3.16
C VAL A 54 -1.49 5.70 4.58
N CYS A 55 -2.37 6.43 5.28
CA CYS A 55 -2.78 6.15 6.65
C CYS A 55 -3.84 5.06 6.78
N GLN A 56 -4.61 4.75 5.73
CA GLN A 56 -5.71 3.79 5.85
C GLN A 56 -5.20 2.35 5.96
N GLY A 57 -5.27 1.80 7.17
CA GLY A 57 -4.75 0.49 7.53
C GLY A 57 -5.77 -0.63 7.61
N THR A 58 -6.76 -0.70 6.71
CA THR A 58 -7.79 -1.77 6.77
C THR A 58 -7.27 -3.16 6.40
N LEU A 59 -5.98 -3.30 6.10
CA LEU A 59 -5.32 -4.52 5.64
C LEU A 59 -4.80 -5.34 6.83
N GLY A 60 -4.96 -6.66 6.75
CA GLY A 60 -4.61 -7.63 7.78
C GLY A 60 -3.11 -7.90 7.89
N TRP A 61 -2.73 -8.76 8.84
CA TRP A 61 -1.33 -9.06 9.15
C TRP A 61 -0.59 -9.85 8.06
N GLN A 62 -1.33 -10.53 7.17
CA GLN A 62 -0.78 -11.22 6.00
C GLN A 62 -0.63 -10.30 4.79
N ASP A 63 -1.17 -9.08 4.85
CA ASP A 63 -1.20 -8.18 3.71
C ASP A 63 0.10 -7.36 3.64
N ILE A 64 0.53 -7.09 2.41
CA ILE A 64 1.65 -6.21 2.11
C ILE A 64 1.10 -5.09 1.24
N ARG A 65 1.36 -3.84 1.60
CA ARG A 65 0.88 -2.68 0.85
C ARG A 65 2.02 -1.76 0.42
N MET A 66 1.73 -0.94 -0.56
CA MET A 66 2.65 0.04 -1.08
C MET A 66 1.85 1.30 -1.40
N PRO A 67 2.11 2.41 -0.68
CA PRO A 67 1.37 3.63 -0.91
C PRO A 67 1.82 4.31 -2.21
N LYS A 68 0.92 5.11 -2.77
CA LYS A 68 1.30 6.14 -3.73
C LYS A 68 2.13 7.20 -3.01
N MET A 69 3.17 7.70 -3.66
CA MET A 69 3.92 8.85 -3.15
C MET A 69 3.08 10.11 -3.34
N LEU A 70 3.03 10.97 -2.31
CA LEU A 70 2.30 12.23 -2.39
C LEU A 70 3.24 13.34 -2.82
N VAL A 71 2.78 14.21 -3.71
CA VAL A 71 3.56 15.33 -4.27
C VAL A 71 2.88 16.63 -3.90
N SER A 72 3.62 17.54 -3.28
CA SER A 72 3.12 18.89 -3.03
C SER A 72 3.24 19.76 -4.27
N LYS A 73 2.13 20.34 -4.74
CA LYS A 73 2.15 21.29 -5.87
C LYS A 73 2.95 22.55 -5.57
N SER A 74 2.89 23.02 -4.32
CA SER A 74 3.55 24.27 -3.92
C SER A 74 5.06 24.08 -3.79
N GLN A 75 5.49 22.96 -3.20
CA GLN A 75 6.91 22.65 -3.01
C GLN A 75 7.54 21.96 -4.24
N LYS A 76 6.71 21.43 -5.16
CA LYS A 76 7.13 20.65 -6.33
C LYS A 76 8.05 19.48 -5.97
N THR A 77 7.81 18.88 -4.82
CA THR A 77 8.60 17.76 -4.30
C THR A 77 7.69 16.68 -3.74
N VAL A 78 8.23 15.47 -3.67
CA VAL A 78 7.60 14.36 -2.97
C VAL A 78 7.61 14.66 -1.47
N LEU A 79 6.47 14.43 -0.82
CA LEU A 79 6.31 14.60 0.61
C LEU A 79 6.83 13.36 1.35
N SER A 80 7.64 13.58 2.40
CA SER A 80 8.05 12.51 3.29
C SER A 80 6.85 12.00 4.09
N PHE A 81 6.92 10.74 4.55
CA PHE A 81 5.93 10.20 5.48
C PHE A 81 5.85 11.03 6.76
N TYR A 82 6.98 11.59 7.21
CA TYR A 82 6.98 12.53 8.33
C TYR A 82 6.09 13.75 8.07
N GLN A 83 6.23 14.43 6.93
CA GLN A 83 5.38 15.56 6.55
C GLN A 83 3.91 15.15 6.45
N VAL A 84 3.64 14.01 5.82
CA VAL A 84 2.29 13.51 5.59
C VAL A 84 1.59 13.20 6.92
N PHE A 85 2.24 12.46 7.83
CA PHE A 85 1.69 12.08 9.13
C PHE A 85 1.72 13.19 10.20
N ARG A 86 2.51 14.25 10.04
CA ARG A 86 2.46 15.40 10.97
C ARG A 86 1.46 16.47 10.56
N SER A 87 1.04 16.45 9.31
CA SER A 87 0.10 17.42 8.78
C SER A 87 -1.35 17.02 9.06
N ASP A 88 -2.24 18.02 9.13
CA ASP A 88 -3.69 17.79 9.06
C ASP A 88 -4.14 17.30 7.67
N LEU A 89 -3.21 17.16 6.70
CA LEU A 89 -3.53 16.72 5.34
C LEU A 89 -4.31 15.41 5.38
N LEU A 90 -3.88 14.43 6.17
CA LEU A 90 -4.53 13.12 6.17
C LEU A 90 -5.86 13.08 6.92
N ARG A 91 -6.15 14.05 7.79
CA ARG A 91 -7.29 13.98 8.71
C ARG A 91 -8.64 14.05 7.97
N ASP A 92 -8.69 14.81 6.88
CA ASP A 92 -9.92 15.08 6.13
C ASP A 92 -9.90 14.54 4.69
N ILE A 93 -8.88 13.77 4.30
CA ILE A 93 -8.77 13.24 2.93
C ILE A 93 -9.51 11.90 2.82
N ASN A 94 -10.69 11.94 2.20
CA ASN A 94 -11.47 10.75 1.86
C ASN A 94 -11.73 10.63 0.35
N THR A 95 -11.47 11.70 -0.41
CA THR A 95 -11.78 11.78 -1.84
C THR A 95 -10.62 12.36 -2.64
N LYS A 96 -10.68 12.15 -3.96
CA LYS A 96 -9.77 12.79 -4.93
C LYS A 96 -9.80 14.32 -4.83
N ASP A 97 -10.97 14.88 -4.53
CA ASP A 97 -11.17 16.32 -4.45
C ASP A 97 -10.47 16.89 -3.21
N ASP A 98 -10.39 16.14 -2.11
CA ASP A 98 -9.69 16.57 -0.90
C ASP A 98 -8.18 16.70 -1.13
N PHE A 99 -7.57 15.76 -1.85
CA PHE A 99 -6.17 15.89 -2.28
C PHE A 99 -5.98 17.14 -3.14
N THR A 100 -6.87 17.36 -4.11
CA THR A 100 -6.76 18.49 -5.04
C THR A 100 -6.89 19.84 -4.32
N LYS A 101 -7.85 19.98 -3.39
CA LYS A 101 -8.06 21.18 -2.58
C LYS A 101 -6.85 21.52 -1.70
N ASN A 102 -6.15 20.50 -1.22
CA ASN A 102 -4.93 20.65 -0.43
C ASN A 102 -3.66 20.81 -1.29
N GLY A 103 -3.80 20.93 -2.62
CA GLY A 103 -2.65 21.08 -3.51
C GLY A 103 -1.74 19.86 -3.54
N ILE A 104 -2.29 18.67 -3.30
CA ILE A 104 -1.58 17.40 -3.31
C ILE A 104 -1.89 16.63 -4.59
N GLU A 105 -0.85 16.14 -5.25
CA GLU A 105 -0.91 15.13 -6.30
C GLU A 105 -0.31 13.82 -5.79
N TRP A 106 -0.36 12.78 -6.61
CA TRP A 106 0.26 11.51 -6.31
C TRP A 106 1.03 10.97 -7.50
N GLN A 107 2.04 10.18 -7.19
CA GLN A 107 2.78 9.39 -8.15
C GLN A 107 2.43 7.91 -7.98
N ASP A 108 2.12 7.27 -9.10
CA ASP A 108 1.83 5.85 -9.16
C ASP A 108 3.11 5.04 -8.96
N ASN A 109 2.96 3.86 -8.36
CA ASN A 109 4.07 2.93 -8.23
C ASN A 109 4.51 2.41 -9.60
N THR A 110 5.81 2.18 -9.75
CA THR A 110 6.37 1.68 -11.00
C THR A 110 6.02 0.22 -11.24
N ALA A 111 6.19 -0.26 -12.47
CA ALA A 111 5.97 -1.67 -12.79
C ALA A 111 6.94 -2.57 -12.02
N GLU A 112 8.17 -2.11 -11.81
CA GLU A 112 9.20 -2.79 -11.02
C GLU A 112 8.77 -2.88 -9.55
N GLU A 113 8.29 -1.79 -8.96
CA GLU A 113 7.79 -1.78 -7.59
C GLU A 113 6.61 -2.75 -7.39
N ILE A 114 5.65 -2.76 -8.33
CA ILE A 114 4.50 -3.68 -8.28
C ILE A 114 4.96 -5.13 -8.44
N ARG A 115 5.94 -5.39 -9.31
CA ARG A 115 6.53 -6.72 -9.49
C ARG A 115 7.21 -7.20 -8.21
N GLU A 116 8.03 -6.36 -7.57
CA GLU A 116 8.72 -6.71 -6.33
C GLU A 116 7.74 -6.94 -5.17
N LEU A 117 6.65 -6.18 -5.10
CA LEU A 117 5.55 -6.41 -4.15
C LEU A 117 4.91 -7.79 -4.35
N ALA A 118 4.64 -8.18 -5.60
CA ALA A 118 4.07 -9.49 -5.91
C ALA A 118 5.02 -10.64 -5.58
N LEU A 119 6.33 -10.47 -5.83
CA LEU A 119 7.36 -11.44 -5.46
C LEU A 119 7.45 -11.59 -3.94
N GLU A 120 7.47 -10.48 -3.19
CA GLU A 120 7.50 -10.53 -1.72
C GLU A 120 6.28 -11.25 -1.15
N MET A 121 5.08 -11.02 -1.70
CA MET A 121 3.88 -11.74 -1.29
C MET A 121 3.99 -13.24 -1.57
N MET A 122 4.52 -13.65 -2.72
CA MET A 122 4.73 -15.07 -3.01
C MET A 122 5.74 -15.70 -2.04
N ASP A 123 6.88 -15.06 -1.81
CA ASP A 123 7.89 -15.51 -0.84
C ASP A 123 7.28 -15.66 0.57
N GLN A 124 6.44 -14.69 0.99
CA GLN A 124 5.78 -14.71 2.30
C GLN A 124 4.85 -15.92 2.42
N LEU A 125 4.07 -16.21 1.36
CA LEU A 125 3.13 -17.33 1.33
C LEU A 125 3.82 -18.69 1.19
N ASP A 126 5.01 -18.73 0.59
CA ASP A 126 5.87 -19.91 0.54
C ASP A 126 6.67 -20.12 1.84
N GLY A 127 6.63 -19.16 2.78
CA GLY A 127 7.38 -19.21 4.04
C GLY A 127 8.88 -19.02 3.87
N ILE A 128 9.30 -18.41 2.76
CA ILE A 128 10.71 -18.19 2.39
C ILE A 128 11.07 -16.70 2.34
N ALA A 129 10.16 -15.80 2.74
CA ALA A 129 10.46 -14.38 2.81
C ALA A 129 11.57 -14.09 3.82
N GLU A 130 12.71 -13.62 3.31
CA GLU A 130 13.82 -13.15 4.13
C GLU A 130 13.77 -11.62 4.27
N TYR A 131 13.98 -11.15 5.50
CA TYR A 131 14.05 -9.73 5.83
C TYR A 131 15.39 -9.45 6.49
N GLU A 132 16.15 -8.54 5.89
CA GLU A 132 17.44 -8.09 6.41
C GLU A 132 17.23 -7.12 7.59
N SER A 133 18.29 -6.86 8.36
CA SER A 133 18.24 -5.89 9.47
C SER A 133 17.80 -4.50 9.01
N LEU A 134 18.14 -4.10 7.77
CA LEU A 134 17.67 -2.84 7.19
C LEU A 134 16.16 -2.84 6.97
N ASP A 135 15.57 -3.92 6.45
CA ASP A 135 14.11 -4.01 6.24
C ASP A 135 13.34 -3.86 7.54
N ILE A 136 13.83 -4.54 8.58
CA ILE A 136 13.22 -4.50 9.92
C ILE A 136 13.29 -3.07 10.47
N LYS A 137 14.43 -2.40 10.32
CA LYS A 137 14.62 -1.00 10.75
C LYS A 137 13.66 -0.05 10.02
N LEU A 138 13.56 -0.15 8.69
CA LEU A 138 12.72 0.73 7.88
C LEU A 138 11.23 0.52 8.18
N GLN A 139 10.80 -0.73 8.37
CA GLN A 139 9.43 -1.04 8.78
C GLN A 139 9.10 -0.46 10.15
N HIS A 140 9.99 -0.63 11.13
CA HIS A 140 9.80 -0.08 12.47
C HIS A 140 9.72 1.45 12.41
N ARG A 141 10.57 2.09 11.62
CA ARG A 141 10.54 3.54 11.42
C ARG A 141 9.20 4.01 10.83
N PHE A 142 8.67 3.29 9.85
CA PHE A 142 7.35 3.61 9.30
C PHE A 142 6.25 3.46 10.36
N GLN A 143 6.28 2.38 11.15
CA GLN A 143 5.32 2.15 12.23
C GLN A 143 5.36 3.24 13.31
N GLU A 144 6.55 3.73 13.67
CA GLU A 144 6.70 4.88 14.58
C GLU A 144 6.00 6.13 14.04
N LEU A 145 6.15 6.43 12.74
CA LEU A 145 5.51 7.58 12.12
C LEU A 145 3.98 7.45 12.12
N VAL A 146 3.47 6.25 11.84
CA VAL A 146 2.04 5.94 11.91
C VAL A 146 1.52 6.08 13.34
N ALA A 147 2.24 5.53 14.33
CA ALA A 147 1.84 5.57 15.73
C ALA A 147 1.90 6.99 16.33
N ALA A 148 2.82 7.83 15.86
CA ALA A 148 2.90 9.23 16.25
C ALA A 148 1.77 10.09 15.66
N HIS A 149 1.06 9.60 14.64
CA HIS A 149 -0.12 10.25 14.08
C HIS A 149 -1.38 9.71 14.77
N GLU A 150 -1.89 10.48 15.74
CA GLU A 150 -3.13 10.20 16.47
C GLU A 150 -4.39 10.41 15.60
N SER A 151 -4.48 9.70 14.48
CA SER A 151 -5.65 9.72 13.61
C SER A 151 -6.46 8.43 13.74
N PRO A 152 -7.81 8.49 13.78
CA PRO A 152 -8.65 7.31 13.63
C PRO A 152 -8.35 6.50 12.36
N GLN A 153 -7.79 7.14 11.31
CA GLN A 153 -7.47 6.48 10.05
C GLN A 153 -6.28 5.52 10.17
N THR A 154 -5.35 5.75 11.10
CA THR A 154 -4.17 4.90 11.33
C THR A 154 -4.46 3.71 12.25
N TYR A 155 -5.61 3.70 12.92
CA TYR A 155 -6.00 2.63 13.84
C TYR A 155 -6.09 1.28 13.12
N GLY A 156 -5.49 0.24 13.71
CA GLY A 156 -5.52 -1.13 13.17
C GLY A 156 -4.58 -1.37 11.99
N THR A 157 -3.71 -0.41 11.64
CA THR A 157 -2.69 -0.61 10.61
C THR A 157 -1.66 -1.66 11.06
N ILE A 158 -1.82 -2.89 10.60
CA ILE A 158 -0.91 -4.01 10.93
C ILE A 158 -0.20 -4.60 9.68
N SER A 159 -0.67 -4.23 8.49
CA SER A 159 -0.04 -4.63 7.23
C SER A 159 1.34 -4.01 7.06
N ARG A 160 2.23 -4.77 6.42
CA ARG A 160 3.60 -4.37 6.10
C ARG A 160 3.63 -3.41 4.91
N ILE A 161 4.61 -2.50 4.86
CA ILE A 161 4.96 -1.84 3.59
C ILE A 161 5.93 -2.72 2.80
N GLY A 162 5.80 -2.80 1.47
CA GLY A 162 6.72 -3.61 0.66
C GLY A 162 8.20 -3.29 0.93
N ARG A 163 9.03 -4.32 1.13
CA ARG A 163 10.46 -4.18 1.52
C ARG A 163 11.26 -3.40 0.46
N HIS A 164 11.03 -3.73 -0.81
CA HIS A 164 11.71 -3.06 -1.92
C HIS A 164 11.36 -1.57 -1.97
N PHE A 165 10.07 -1.24 -1.76
CA PHE A 165 9.62 0.14 -1.75
C PHE A 165 10.30 0.94 -0.63
N LEU A 166 10.34 0.42 0.60
CA LEU A 166 11.01 1.12 1.70
C LEU A 166 12.51 1.30 1.47
N ARG A 167 13.19 0.31 0.88
CA ARG A 167 14.62 0.43 0.53
C ARG A 167 14.86 1.50 -0.52
N THR A 168 14.06 1.49 -1.58
CA THR A 168 14.19 2.44 -2.70
C THR A 168 13.86 3.87 -2.26
N HIS A 169 12.93 4.03 -1.32
CA HIS A 169 12.42 5.31 -0.85
C HIS A 169 12.75 5.59 0.62
N GLU A 170 13.94 5.20 1.08
CA GLU A 170 14.36 5.40 2.48
C GLU A 170 14.24 6.86 2.93
N ALA A 171 14.53 7.81 2.03
CA ALA A 171 14.40 9.25 2.28
C ALA A 171 12.99 9.69 2.67
N LEU A 172 11.93 8.93 2.33
CA LEU A 172 10.57 9.25 2.76
C LEU A 172 10.36 9.04 4.26
N LEU A 173 11.24 8.33 4.95
CA LEU A 173 11.16 8.04 6.38
C LEU A 173 11.92 9.07 7.24
N GLU A 174 12.69 9.95 6.60
CA GLU A 174 13.50 10.97 7.26
C GLU A 174 12.64 12.13 7.79
N ASP A 175 13.18 12.81 8.80
CA ASP A 175 12.62 14.03 9.37
C ASP A 175 13.36 15.22 8.74
N ASP A 176 12.64 16.11 8.05
CA ASP A 176 13.22 17.28 7.38
C ASP A 176 14.01 18.20 8.33
N ARG A 177 13.87 18.01 9.66
CA ARG A 177 14.63 18.75 10.69
C ARG A 177 16.08 18.31 10.85
N VAL A 178 16.53 17.26 10.18
CA VAL A 178 17.92 16.75 10.29
C VAL A 178 18.79 17.16 9.09
N SER A 179 18.19 17.74 8.05
CA SER A 179 18.86 18.12 6.80
C SER A 179 19.14 19.64 6.73
N SER A 180 19.63 20.23 7.82
CA SER A 180 20.11 21.63 7.89
C SER A 180 21.55 21.72 8.36
#